data_AF-A0A517SUZ8-F1
#
_entry.id   AF-A0A517SUZ8-F1
#
_cell.length_a   1.000
_cell.length_b   1.000
_cell.length_c   1.000
_cell.angle_alpha   90.00
_cell.angle_beta   90.00
_cell.angle_gamma   90.00
#
_symmetry.space_group_name_H-M   'P 1'
#
loop_
_entity.id
_entity.type
_entity.pdbx_description
1 polymer ?
#
loop_
_entity_poly.entity_id
_entity_poly.type
_entity_poly.pdbx_seq_one_letter_code
_entity_poly.pdbx_strand_id
1 'polypeptide(L)'
;MPDCFDELVNAVVPFVGAETQRCEEESIPIGDSKFCGEPDLPPNFQWPQSSDGPCHFVCQLNLAQLSSFESIHPLPPLGLLSFFYHDAEGHPEGADSVVHYFSDTQLLVRTPVVPDIRFGMQFHRDHQYARNLSFGQRYVIEEDEFSNDDRLADFVDRFNNRFARATHRLFGLPRYWTKPDCEHITLGSFGEWADRINFSVPLSGLNELNFSALEVDYYCT
;
A
#
# COMPACT_ATOMS: atom_id res chain seq x y z
N MET A 1 -0.50 24.00 -29.63
CA MET A 1 -0.55 24.34 -28.19
C MET A 1 -1.94 24.22 -27.56
N PRO A 2 -3.06 24.25 -28.29
CA PRO A 2 -4.33 23.69 -27.79
C PRO A 2 -4.26 22.17 -27.63
N ASP A 3 -3.48 21.50 -28.48
CA ASP A 3 -3.54 20.04 -28.68
C ASP A 3 -2.98 19.21 -27.51
N CYS A 4 -2.13 19.78 -26.65
CA CYS A 4 -1.54 19.06 -25.51
C CYS A 4 -2.31 19.24 -24.19
N PHE A 5 -3.31 20.14 -24.12
CA PHE A 5 -4.08 20.32 -22.89
C PHE A 5 -4.97 19.11 -22.61
N ASP A 6 -5.62 18.57 -23.63
CA ASP A 6 -6.43 17.37 -23.50
C ASP A 6 -5.55 16.16 -23.14
N GLU A 7 -4.35 16.06 -23.72
CA GLU A 7 -3.35 15.04 -23.35
C GLU A 7 -2.97 15.15 -21.87
N LEU A 8 -2.60 16.35 -21.39
CA LEU A 8 -2.27 16.57 -19.98
C LEU A 8 -3.44 16.26 -19.04
N VAL A 9 -4.66 16.63 -19.39
CA VAL A 9 -5.85 16.35 -18.57
C VAL A 9 -6.11 14.84 -18.51
N ASN A 10 -5.97 14.13 -19.63
CA ASN A 10 -6.16 12.68 -19.68
C ASN A 10 -5.03 11.90 -18.98
N ALA A 11 -3.85 12.50 -18.85
CA ALA A 11 -2.70 11.92 -18.16
C ALA A 11 -2.77 12.05 -16.63
N VAL A 12 -3.73 12.80 -16.08
CA VAL A 12 -3.87 12.94 -14.62
C VAL A 12 -4.47 11.66 -14.04
N VAL A 13 -3.68 10.98 -13.21
CA VAL A 13 -4.06 9.74 -12.56
C VAL A 13 -4.37 9.99 -11.07
N PRO A 14 -5.58 9.66 -10.59
CA PRO A 14 -5.92 9.78 -9.17
C PRO A 14 -5.31 8.64 -8.36
N PHE A 15 -4.95 8.93 -7.12
CA PHE A 15 -4.59 7.92 -6.13
C PHE A 15 -4.89 8.41 -4.71
N VAL A 16 -4.95 7.48 -3.76
CA VAL A 16 -5.11 7.85 -2.35
C VAL A 16 -3.74 8.00 -1.70
N GLY A 17 -3.39 9.22 -1.31
CA GLY A 17 -2.21 9.47 -0.49
C GLY A 17 -2.50 9.13 0.96
N ALA A 18 -1.58 8.45 1.64
CA ALA A 18 -1.68 8.20 3.06
C ALA A 18 -0.43 8.67 3.82
N GLU A 19 -0.67 9.20 5.02
CA GLU A 19 0.34 9.62 5.97
C GLU A 19 0.09 8.93 7.32
N THR A 20 1.16 8.64 8.04
CA THR A 20 1.09 7.92 9.32
C THR A 20 1.54 8.77 10.49
N GLN A 21 0.94 8.53 11.66
CA GLN A 21 1.37 9.15 12.91
C GLN A 21 1.35 8.12 14.04
N ARG A 22 2.47 8.05 14.79
CA ARG A 22 2.57 7.19 15.99
C ARG A 22 1.45 7.48 16.99
N CYS A 23 0.88 6.40 17.51
CA CYS A 23 -0.13 6.46 18.56
C CYS A 23 -0.03 5.23 19.48
N GLU A 24 -0.87 5.21 20.52
CA GLU A 24 -1.05 4.02 21.35
C GLU A 24 -1.96 3.01 20.62
N GLU A 25 -1.68 1.72 20.78
CA GLU A 25 -2.36 0.62 20.08
C GLU A 25 -3.88 0.61 20.38
N GLU A 26 -4.25 0.84 21.64
CA GLU A 26 -5.64 0.84 22.12
C GLU A 26 -6.43 2.07 21.65
N SER A 27 -5.74 3.10 21.13
CA SER A 27 -6.41 4.30 20.60
C SER A 27 -7.03 4.07 19.22
N ILE A 28 -6.60 3.02 18.52
CA ILE A 28 -7.13 2.65 17.20
C ILE A 28 -8.29 1.67 17.39
N PRO A 29 -9.52 1.98 16.91
CA PRO A 29 -10.63 1.05 16.95
C PRO A 29 -10.34 -0.25 16.18
N ILE A 30 -10.91 -1.36 16.64
CA ILE A 30 -10.80 -2.65 15.94
C ILE A 30 -11.44 -2.53 14.54
N GLY A 31 -10.71 -3.00 13.53
CA GLY A 31 -11.15 -2.98 12.13
C GLY A 31 -10.99 -1.62 11.46
N ASP A 32 -10.32 -0.67 12.09
CA ASP A 32 -9.98 0.63 11.49
C ASP A 32 -8.67 0.54 10.68
N SER A 33 -8.41 1.50 9.79
CA SER A 33 -7.13 1.52 9.08
C SER A 33 -5.97 1.84 10.02
N LYS A 34 -4.88 1.09 9.93
CA LYS A 34 -3.64 1.36 10.68
C LYS A 34 -2.39 0.87 9.99
N PHE A 35 -1.27 1.43 10.39
CA PHE A 35 0.05 1.05 9.91
C PHE A 35 0.89 0.50 11.05
N CYS A 36 1.46 -0.70 10.87
CA CYS A 36 2.12 -1.51 11.89
C CYS A 36 1.24 -1.72 13.15
N GLY A 37 1.85 -2.19 14.25
CA GLY A 37 1.17 -2.58 15.47
C GLY A 37 0.62 -4.00 15.41
N GLU A 38 -0.38 -4.27 16.23
CA GLU A 38 -1.04 -5.58 16.30
C GLU A 38 -2.24 -5.64 15.33
N PRO A 39 -2.29 -6.52 14.32
CA PRO A 39 -3.39 -6.53 13.35
C PRO A 39 -4.75 -6.93 13.96
N ASP A 40 -5.84 -6.51 13.31
CA ASP A 40 -7.18 -7.00 13.61
C ASP A 40 -7.53 -8.15 12.66
N LEU A 41 -7.65 -9.36 13.22
CA LEU A 41 -7.78 -10.60 12.45
C LEU A 41 -8.95 -11.45 12.97
N PRO A 42 -9.48 -12.39 12.18
CA PRO A 42 -10.44 -13.36 12.69
C PRO A 42 -9.89 -14.16 13.88
N PRO A 43 -10.74 -14.65 14.80
CA PRO A 43 -10.28 -15.49 15.91
C PRO A 43 -9.60 -16.77 15.39
N ASN A 44 -8.49 -17.16 16.04
CA ASN A 44 -7.67 -18.32 15.66
C ASN A 44 -7.06 -18.24 14.25
N PHE A 45 -6.94 -17.03 13.69
CA PHE A 45 -6.26 -16.81 12.41
C PHE A 45 -4.85 -17.40 12.44
N GLN A 46 -4.49 -18.15 11.39
CA GLN A 46 -3.16 -18.71 11.24
C GLN A 46 -2.25 -17.63 10.68
N TRP A 47 -1.27 -17.19 11.48
CA TRP A 47 -0.33 -16.17 11.06
C TRP A 47 0.43 -16.62 9.80
N PRO A 48 0.64 -15.75 8.78
CA PRO A 48 1.34 -16.16 7.58
C PRO A 48 2.82 -16.43 7.89
N GLN A 49 3.33 -17.58 7.47
CA GLN A 49 4.70 -18.02 7.73
C GLN A 49 5.36 -18.51 6.44
N SER A 50 6.65 -18.20 6.29
CA SER A 50 7.54 -18.85 5.33
C SER A 50 8.45 -19.86 6.05
N SER A 51 9.35 -20.48 5.30
CA SER A 51 10.30 -21.49 5.75
C SER A 51 11.31 -20.99 6.80
N ASP A 52 11.62 -19.70 6.82
CA ASP A 52 12.65 -19.08 7.66
C ASP A 52 12.09 -18.05 8.67
N GLY A 53 10.80 -17.75 8.65
CA GLY A 53 10.19 -16.84 9.63
C GLY A 53 8.72 -16.47 9.38
N PRO A 54 8.10 -15.77 10.35
CA PRO A 54 6.78 -15.19 10.17
C PRO A 54 6.81 -14.01 9.20
N CYS A 55 5.69 -13.73 8.54
CA CYS A 55 5.53 -12.45 7.83
C CYS A 55 5.34 -11.31 8.84
N HIS A 56 5.86 -10.14 8.53
CA HIS A 56 5.64 -8.90 9.26
C HIS A 56 4.31 -8.27 8.86
N PHE A 57 3.54 -7.80 9.84
CA PHE A 57 2.34 -7.01 9.56
C PHE A 57 2.75 -5.60 9.12
N VAL A 58 2.34 -5.21 7.91
CA VAL A 58 2.65 -3.88 7.34
C VAL A 58 1.56 -2.89 7.70
N CYS A 59 0.31 -3.18 7.32
CA CYS A 59 -0.83 -2.34 7.59
C CYS A 59 -2.14 -3.09 7.37
N GLN A 60 -3.24 -2.48 7.83
CA GLN A 60 -4.59 -2.84 7.40
C GLN A 60 -5.32 -1.59 6.91
N LEU A 61 -6.16 -1.76 5.89
CA LEU A 61 -6.90 -0.69 5.24
C LEU A 61 -8.39 -1.04 5.25
N ASN A 62 -9.18 -0.24 5.96
CA ASN A 62 -10.63 -0.35 5.95
C ASN A 62 -11.17 0.38 4.72
N LEU A 63 -11.71 -0.40 3.78
CA LEU A 63 -12.16 0.11 2.49
C LEU A 63 -13.33 1.10 2.61
N ALA A 64 -14.10 1.05 3.70
CA ALA A 64 -15.14 2.04 3.96
C ALA A 64 -14.58 3.45 4.11
N GLN A 65 -13.38 3.60 4.71
CA GLN A 65 -12.71 4.89 4.86
C GLN A 65 -12.12 5.41 3.54
N LEU A 66 -11.86 4.49 2.61
CA LEU A 66 -11.26 4.79 1.31
C LEU A 66 -12.32 5.03 0.22
N SER A 67 -13.56 4.59 0.45
CA SER A 67 -14.66 4.62 -0.52
C SER A 67 -15.05 6.00 -1.06
N SER A 68 -14.64 7.08 -0.37
CA SER A 68 -14.92 8.46 -0.79
C SER A 68 -13.86 9.08 -1.70
N PHE A 69 -12.72 8.40 -1.90
CA PHE A 69 -11.63 8.88 -2.75
C PHE A 69 -11.73 8.29 -4.15
N GLU A 70 -11.23 9.05 -5.13
CA GLU A 70 -11.03 8.60 -6.49
C GLU A 70 -9.75 7.75 -6.58
N SER A 71 -9.87 6.60 -7.24
CA SER A 71 -8.80 5.67 -7.55
C SER A 71 -8.88 5.28 -9.03
N ILE A 72 -7.79 4.74 -9.59
CA ILE A 72 -7.74 4.30 -10.99
C ILE A 72 -8.84 3.26 -11.29
N HIS A 73 -9.10 2.39 -10.31
CA HIS A 73 -10.11 1.34 -10.39
C HIS A 73 -11.10 1.46 -9.24
N PRO A 74 -12.40 1.13 -9.44
CA PRO A 74 -13.38 1.12 -8.36
C PRO A 74 -12.94 0.19 -7.22
N LEU A 75 -13.00 0.71 -5.99
CA LEU A 75 -12.73 -0.09 -4.80
C LEU A 75 -14.02 -0.72 -4.27
N PRO A 76 -13.94 -1.91 -3.65
CA PRO A 76 -15.05 -2.42 -2.86
C PRO A 76 -15.43 -1.40 -1.78
N PRO A 77 -16.73 -1.19 -1.50
CA PRO A 77 -17.16 -0.15 -0.57
C PRO A 77 -16.92 -0.53 0.90
N LEU A 78 -16.67 -1.80 1.20
CA LEU A 78 -16.58 -2.35 2.55
C LEU A 78 -15.54 -3.48 2.63
N GLY A 79 -15.13 -3.76 3.85
CA GLY A 79 -14.18 -4.82 4.21
C GLY A 79 -12.82 -4.26 4.61
N LEU A 80 -11.94 -5.15 5.03
CA LEU A 80 -10.60 -4.84 5.51
C LEU A 80 -9.57 -5.60 4.68
N LEU A 81 -8.60 -4.89 4.12
CA LEU A 81 -7.39 -5.48 3.57
C LEU A 81 -6.32 -5.53 4.66
N SER A 82 -5.66 -6.67 4.85
CA SER A 82 -4.54 -6.83 5.77
C SER A 82 -3.30 -7.28 5.02
N PHE A 83 -2.22 -6.52 5.12
CA PHE A 83 -0.97 -6.70 4.37
C PHE A 83 0.11 -7.31 5.26
N PHE A 84 0.68 -8.41 4.81
CA PHE A 84 1.78 -9.10 5.47
C PHE A 84 2.95 -9.24 4.50
N TYR A 85 4.12 -8.78 4.93
CA TYR A 85 5.35 -8.82 4.16
C TYR A 85 6.28 -9.89 4.71
N HIS A 86 6.82 -10.74 3.84
CA HIS A 86 7.90 -11.64 4.21
C HIS A 86 9.23 -11.13 3.66
N ASP A 87 10.16 -10.84 4.58
CA ASP A 87 11.54 -10.51 4.25
C ASP A 87 12.31 -11.81 3.95
N ALA A 88 12.31 -12.20 2.67
CA ALA A 88 12.99 -13.38 2.17
C ALA A 88 14.44 -13.03 1.81
N GLU A 89 15.41 -13.74 2.39
CA GLU A 89 16.79 -13.70 1.91
C GLU A 89 16.89 -14.43 0.56
N GLY A 90 16.58 -13.74 -0.55
CA GLY A 90 16.69 -14.27 -1.91
C GLY A 90 15.64 -13.71 -2.88
N HIS A 91 15.89 -13.88 -4.19
CA HIS A 91 14.99 -13.43 -5.25
C HIS A 91 13.97 -14.51 -5.65
N PRO A 92 12.71 -14.15 -5.95
CA PRO A 92 12.15 -12.79 -5.85
C PRO A 92 11.84 -12.41 -4.40
N GLU A 93 12.18 -11.18 -4.03
CA GLU A 93 11.91 -10.63 -2.70
C GLU A 93 10.39 -10.65 -2.44
N GLY A 94 9.97 -10.90 -1.19
CA GLY A 94 8.55 -10.83 -0.85
C GLY A 94 7.66 -11.95 -1.39
N ALA A 95 8.20 -13.03 -1.97
CA ALA A 95 7.41 -14.11 -2.59
C ALA A 95 6.37 -14.77 -1.67
N ASP A 96 6.65 -14.87 -0.36
CA ASP A 96 5.73 -15.45 0.62
C ASP A 96 4.85 -14.39 1.32
N SER A 97 4.91 -13.14 0.86
CA SER A 97 4.03 -12.07 1.33
C SER A 97 2.58 -12.37 0.94
N VAL A 98 1.64 -11.89 1.76
CA VAL A 98 0.21 -12.13 1.52
C VAL A 98 -0.62 -10.89 1.82
N VAL A 99 -1.71 -10.75 1.08
CA VAL A 99 -2.79 -9.81 1.38
C VAL A 99 -4.06 -10.60 1.64
N HIS A 100 -4.72 -10.32 2.75
CA HIS A 100 -6.00 -10.93 3.10
C HIS A 100 -7.13 -9.91 2.99
N TYR A 101 -8.26 -10.32 2.42
CA TYR A 101 -9.52 -9.58 2.48
C TYR A 101 -10.45 -10.20 3.52
N PHE A 102 -10.98 -9.36 4.41
CA PHE A 102 -12.03 -9.73 5.35
C PHE A 102 -13.29 -8.92 5.04
N SER A 103 -14.36 -9.60 4.61
CA SER A 103 -15.63 -8.96 4.29
C SER A 103 -16.42 -8.50 5.52
N ASP A 104 -16.32 -9.26 6.62
CA ASP A 104 -16.98 -8.96 7.89
C ASP A 104 -15.96 -8.48 8.93
N THR A 105 -15.95 -7.18 9.17
CA THR A 105 -15.02 -6.56 10.13
C THR A 105 -15.49 -6.68 11.58
N GLN A 106 -16.74 -7.11 11.83
CA GLN A 106 -17.30 -7.21 13.19
C GLN A 106 -16.76 -8.41 13.97
N LEU A 107 -16.26 -9.43 13.25
CA LEU A 107 -15.68 -10.63 13.84
C LEU A 107 -14.20 -10.49 14.17
N LEU A 108 -13.57 -9.39 13.78
CA LEU A 108 -12.14 -9.19 13.97
C LEU A 108 -11.82 -8.93 15.44
N VAL A 109 -10.65 -9.43 15.85
CA VAL A 109 -10.08 -9.22 17.17
C VAL A 109 -8.62 -8.76 17.02
N ARG A 110 -8.20 -7.87 17.92
CA ARG A 110 -6.80 -7.45 18.03
C ARG A 110 -5.94 -8.67 18.32
N THR A 111 -4.97 -8.95 17.46
CA THR A 111 -4.13 -10.15 17.51
C THR A 111 -2.69 -9.75 17.78
N PRO A 112 -2.06 -10.22 18.87
CA PRO A 112 -0.67 -9.94 19.17
C PRO A 112 0.25 -10.33 18.01
N VAL A 113 1.24 -9.47 17.73
CA VAL A 113 2.24 -9.75 16.71
C VAL A 113 3.01 -11.03 17.02
N VAL A 114 3.32 -11.80 15.99
CA VAL A 114 4.26 -12.93 16.10
C VAL A 114 5.68 -12.39 15.89
N PRO A 115 6.55 -12.38 16.90
CA PRO A 115 7.91 -11.89 16.73
C PRO A 115 8.69 -12.77 15.77
N ASP A 116 9.48 -12.11 14.93
CA ASP A 116 10.49 -12.78 14.13
C ASP A 116 11.65 -13.18 15.05
N ILE A 117 12.03 -14.45 15.02
CA ILE A 117 13.13 -14.99 15.82
C ILE A 117 14.50 -14.40 15.42
N ARG A 118 14.64 -13.94 14.16
CA ARG A 118 15.87 -13.34 13.60
C ARG A 118 16.16 -11.99 14.24
N PHE A 119 15.11 -11.19 14.45
CA PHE A 119 15.22 -9.80 14.94
C PHE A 119 14.75 -9.61 16.41
N GLY A 120 13.93 -10.54 16.91
CA GLY A 120 13.34 -10.52 18.25
C GLY A 120 12.30 -9.41 18.46
N MET A 121 11.77 -9.34 19.69
CA MET A 121 10.76 -8.35 20.09
C MET A 121 11.26 -6.90 20.09
N GLN A 122 12.58 -6.68 20.16
CA GLN A 122 13.12 -5.32 20.19
C GLN A 122 12.89 -4.59 18.87
N PHE A 123 13.13 -5.27 17.75
CA PHE A 123 12.85 -4.74 16.42
C PHE A 123 11.39 -4.30 16.27
N HIS A 124 10.45 -5.16 16.70
CA HIS A 124 9.02 -4.87 16.69
C HIS A 124 8.67 -3.61 17.50
N ARG A 125 9.23 -3.46 18.70
CA ARG A 125 8.99 -2.27 19.54
C ARG A 125 9.53 -0.97 18.94
N ASP A 126 10.68 -1.06 18.28
CA ASP A 126 11.38 0.11 17.76
C ASP A 126 10.87 0.55 16.38
N HIS A 127 10.39 -0.40 15.56
CA HIS A 127 10.06 -0.15 14.15
C HIS A 127 8.62 -0.50 13.76
N GLN A 128 7.92 -1.39 14.51
CA GLN A 128 6.56 -1.84 14.18
C GLN A 128 5.51 -1.36 15.19
N TYR A 129 5.71 -0.18 15.79
CA TYR A 129 4.71 0.43 16.67
C TYR A 129 3.48 0.91 15.89
N ALA A 130 2.32 0.90 16.54
CA ALA A 130 1.04 1.31 15.95
C ALA A 130 1.06 2.77 15.48
N ARG A 131 0.46 2.99 14.31
CA ARG A 131 0.27 4.32 13.73
C ARG A 131 -1.12 4.47 13.14
N ASN A 132 -1.74 5.61 13.43
CA ASN A 132 -2.95 6.05 12.74
C ASN A 132 -2.62 6.40 11.29
N LEU A 133 -3.54 6.03 10.38
CA LEU A 133 -3.50 6.43 8.98
C LEU A 133 -4.44 7.61 8.74
N SER A 134 -3.95 8.59 7.99
CA SER A 134 -4.77 9.68 7.46
C SER A 134 -4.69 9.66 5.94
N PHE A 135 -5.83 9.87 5.30
CA PHE A 135 -5.97 9.76 3.84
C PHE A 135 -6.26 11.11 3.20
N GLY A 136 -5.82 11.28 1.96
CA GLY A 136 -6.19 12.43 1.15
C GLY A 136 -6.14 12.12 -0.34
N GLN A 137 -7.05 12.74 -1.10
CA GLN A 137 -7.02 12.66 -2.56
C GLN A 137 -5.72 13.26 -3.09
N ARG A 138 -5.06 12.54 -4.00
CA ARG A 138 -3.85 12.97 -4.69
C ARG A 138 -3.95 12.64 -6.18
N TYR A 139 -3.05 13.25 -6.93
CA TYR A 139 -2.99 13.13 -8.38
C TYR A 139 -1.54 13.08 -8.83
N VAL A 140 -1.26 12.32 -9.86
CA VAL A 140 0.07 12.18 -10.47
C VAL A 140 -0.06 12.17 -11.98
N ILE A 141 0.92 12.74 -12.67
CA ILE A 141 1.13 12.53 -14.11
C ILE A 141 2.41 11.70 -14.24
N GLU A 142 2.43 10.73 -15.14
CA GLU A 142 3.61 9.89 -15.33
C GLU A 142 4.78 10.70 -15.91
N GLU A 143 5.95 10.62 -15.26
CA GLU A 143 7.10 11.47 -15.60
C GLU A 143 7.64 11.21 -17.01
N ASP A 144 7.58 9.96 -17.49
CA ASP A 144 8.12 9.58 -18.80
C ASP A 144 7.20 9.98 -19.97
N GLU A 145 5.91 10.20 -19.73
CA GLU A 145 4.89 10.43 -20.77
C GLU A 145 5.17 11.69 -21.61
N PHE A 146 5.71 12.73 -20.97
CA PHE A 146 6.00 14.02 -21.60
C PHE A 146 7.49 14.39 -21.63
N SER A 147 8.36 13.40 -21.40
CA SER A 147 9.82 13.58 -21.29
C SER A 147 10.50 14.14 -22.55
N ASN A 148 9.84 14.04 -23.72
CA ASN A 148 10.36 14.54 -24.99
C ASN A 148 10.10 16.05 -25.25
N ASP A 149 9.31 16.73 -24.41
CA ASP A 149 9.04 18.17 -24.51
C ASP A 149 9.41 18.86 -23.19
N ASP A 150 10.48 19.67 -23.20
CA ASP A 150 11.00 20.34 -22.01
C ASP A 150 9.95 21.16 -21.23
N ARG A 151 8.97 21.76 -21.92
CA ARG A 151 7.95 22.59 -21.26
C ARG A 151 6.90 21.72 -20.58
N LEU A 152 6.50 20.62 -21.22
CA LEU A 152 5.57 19.68 -20.63
C LEU A 152 6.25 18.90 -19.49
N ALA A 153 7.52 18.53 -19.63
CA ALA A 153 8.32 17.95 -18.55
C ALA A 153 8.42 18.89 -17.33
N ASP A 154 8.70 20.19 -17.51
CA ASP A 154 8.68 21.17 -16.41
C ASP A 154 7.30 21.27 -15.76
N PHE A 155 6.23 21.25 -16.55
CA PHE A 155 4.87 21.25 -16.03
C PHE A 155 4.58 20.01 -15.18
N VAL A 156 4.92 18.82 -15.67
CA VAL A 156 4.72 17.54 -14.97
C VAL A 156 5.49 17.51 -13.66
N ASP A 157 6.77 17.91 -13.66
CA ASP A 157 7.57 17.99 -12.43
C ASP A 157 6.91 18.92 -11.40
N ARG A 158 6.51 20.12 -11.82
CA ARG A 158 5.84 21.09 -10.94
C ARG A 158 4.48 20.59 -10.44
N PHE A 159 3.72 19.90 -11.29
CA PHE A 159 2.45 19.29 -10.93
C PHE A 159 2.66 18.19 -9.88
N ASN A 160 3.55 17.24 -10.14
CA ASN A 160 3.85 16.11 -9.24
C ASN A 160 4.43 16.59 -7.90
N ASN A 161 5.33 17.57 -7.92
CA ASN A 161 5.87 18.20 -6.72
C ASN A 161 4.78 18.86 -5.85
N ARG A 162 3.64 19.23 -6.43
CA ARG A 162 2.53 19.84 -5.71
C ARG A 162 1.46 18.84 -5.29
N PHE A 163 1.08 17.91 -6.17
CA PHE A 163 -0.13 17.09 -6.04
C PHE A 163 0.14 15.60 -5.82
N ALA A 164 1.33 15.10 -6.14
CA ALA A 164 1.68 13.68 -6.03
C ALA A 164 2.42 13.33 -4.73
N ARG A 165 2.63 14.30 -3.82
CA ARG A 165 3.35 14.08 -2.56
C ARG A 165 2.49 13.28 -1.58
N ALA A 166 2.97 12.09 -1.26
CA ALA A 166 2.51 11.27 -0.15
C ALA A 166 3.63 10.29 0.25
N THR A 167 3.74 9.99 1.55
CA THR A 167 4.67 8.95 2.05
C THR A 167 4.23 7.57 1.56
N HIS A 168 2.94 7.26 1.69
CA HIS A 168 2.34 6.03 1.19
C HIS A 168 1.34 6.35 0.07
N ARG A 169 1.28 5.50 -0.96
CA ARG A 169 0.35 5.65 -2.10
C ARG A 169 -0.51 4.40 -2.24
N LEU A 170 -1.82 4.55 -2.35
CA LEU A 170 -2.76 3.43 -2.44
C LEU A 170 -3.58 3.53 -3.72
N PHE A 171 -3.86 2.38 -4.34
CA PHE A 171 -4.77 2.22 -5.48
C PHE A 171 -4.48 3.16 -6.66
N GLY A 172 -3.20 3.34 -6.96
CA GLY A 172 -2.70 4.29 -7.94
C GLY A 172 -1.39 3.84 -8.57
N LEU A 173 -0.62 4.79 -9.11
CA LEU A 173 0.75 4.50 -9.56
C LEU A 173 1.73 4.45 -8.39
N PRO A 174 2.68 3.50 -8.37
CA PRO A 174 3.73 3.44 -7.36
C PRO A 174 4.64 4.67 -7.44
N ARG A 175 5.36 5.00 -6.36
CA ARG A 175 6.10 6.27 -6.27
C ARG A 175 7.35 6.35 -7.14
N TYR A 176 8.02 5.26 -7.51
CA TYR A 176 9.14 5.16 -8.46
C TYR A 176 9.42 3.68 -8.82
N TRP A 177 10.08 3.45 -9.98
CA TRP A 177 10.57 2.20 -10.60
C TRP A 177 9.57 1.07 -10.84
N THR A 178 9.68 0.53 -12.06
CA THR A 178 8.84 -0.51 -12.69
C THR A 178 7.35 -0.24 -12.46
N LYS A 179 6.70 0.31 -13.49
CA LYS A 179 5.28 -0.01 -13.68
C LYS A 179 5.16 -1.53 -13.49
N PRO A 180 4.20 -2.00 -12.68
CA PRO A 180 3.80 -3.38 -12.80
C PRO A 180 3.59 -3.66 -14.30
N ASP A 181 3.92 -4.86 -14.78
CA ASP A 181 3.53 -5.24 -16.14
C ASP A 181 2.07 -4.83 -16.35
N CYS A 182 1.70 -4.31 -17.53
CA CYS A 182 0.49 -3.52 -17.79
C CYS A 182 -0.86 -4.10 -17.31
N GLU A 183 -0.87 -5.31 -16.77
CA GLU A 183 -2.00 -6.06 -16.21
C GLU A 183 -2.15 -5.91 -14.69
N HIS A 184 -1.13 -5.42 -13.98
CA HIS A 184 -1.11 -5.29 -12.51
C HIS A 184 -1.40 -3.87 -12.03
N ILE A 185 -2.06 -3.79 -10.88
CA ILE A 185 -2.42 -2.55 -10.20
C ILE A 185 -1.75 -2.54 -8.82
N THR A 186 -1.33 -1.37 -8.37
CA THR A 186 -0.76 -1.24 -7.01
C THR A 186 -1.87 -1.11 -5.97
N LEU A 187 -1.93 -2.05 -5.04
CA LEU A 187 -2.79 -1.98 -3.87
C LEU A 187 -2.26 -0.94 -2.87
N GLY A 188 -0.95 -0.97 -2.63
CA GLY A 188 -0.29 -0.07 -1.71
C GLY A 188 1.22 -0.02 -1.93
N SER A 189 1.75 1.19 -1.89
CA SER A 189 3.18 1.49 -1.88
C SER A 189 3.48 2.14 -0.54
N PHE A 190 4.20 1.42 0.31
CA PHE A 190 4.43 1.78 1.70
C PHE A 190 5.89 2.14 1.91
N GLY A 191 6.18 3.42 2.16
CA GLY A 191 7.53 3.89 2.41
C GLY A 191 7.85 4.15 3.88
N GLU A 192 9.04 3.77 4.31
CA GLU A 192 9.69 4.31 5.50
C GLU A 192 11.06 4.86 5.12
N TRP A 193 11.23 6.18 5.30
CA TRP A 193 12.45 6.88 4.88
C TRP A 193 12.75 6.66 3.38
N ALA A 194 13.81 5.93 3.09
CA ALA A 194 14.29 5.59 1.75
C ALA A 194 13.72 4.26 1.25
N ASP A 195 13.30 3.38 2.19
CA ASP A 195 12.81 2.05 1.89
C ASP A 195 11.35 2.09 1.44
N ARG A 196 10.99 1.21 0.51
CA ARG A 196 9.61 1.11 0.02
C ARG A 196 9.23 -0.31 -0.34
N ILE A 197 8.04 -0.69 0.09
CA ILE A 197 7.41 -1.98 -0.24
C ILE A 197 6.19 -1.71 -1.12
N ASN A 198 6.16 -2.30 -2.31
CA ASN A 198 5.02 -2.22 -3.22
C ASN A 198 4.27 -3.55 -3.22
N PHE A 199 2.95 -3.50 -3.05
CA PHE A 199 2.06 -4.63 -3.22
C PHE A 199 1.22 -4.42 -4.47
N SER A 200 1.34 -5.31 -5.44
CA SER A 200 0.63 -5.24 -6.71
C SER A 200 -0.09 -6.54 -7.03
N VAL A 201 -1.24 -6.47 -7.69
CA VAL A 201 -2.04 -7.63 -8.10
C VAL A 201 -2.61 -7.42 -9.49
N PRO A 202 -2.92 -8.47 -10.26
CA PRO A 202 -3.69 -8.30 -11.49
C PRO A 202 -5.02 -7.60 -11.21
N LEU A 203 -5.53 -6.81 -12.15
CA LEU A 203 -6.83 -6.14 -11.98
C LEU A 203 -7.97 -7.14 -11.67
N SER A 204 -7.92 -8.36 -12.23
CA SER A 204 -8.85 -9.45 -11.90
C SER A 204 -8.81 -9.82 -10.41
N GLY A 205 -7.62 -9.82 -9.80
CA GLY A 205 -7.45 -10.11 -8.38
C GLY A 205 -8.16 -9.11 -7.48
N LEU A 206 -8.11 -7.81 -7.80
CA LEU A 206 -8.90 -6.80 -7.06
C LEU A 206 -10.41 -7.00 -7.27
N ASN A 207 -10.85 -7.23 -8.51
CA ASN A 207 -12.27 -7.39 -8.83
C ASN A 207 -12.89 -8.63 -8.15
N GLU A 208 -12.12 -9.71 -8.07
CA GLU A 208 -12.53 -10.98 -7.46
C GLU A 208 -12.21 -11.06 -5.96
N LEU A 209 -11.49 -10.07 -5.43
CA LEU A 209 -10.96 -10.04 -4.06
C LEU A 209 -10.11 -11.27 -3.75
N ASN A 210 -9.32 -11.68 -4.74
CA ASN A 210 -8.39 -12.78 -4.70
C ASN A 210 -6.97 -12.27 -4.95
N PHE A 211 -6.11 -12.39 -3.94
CA PHE A 211 -4.75 -11.88 -3.97
C PHE A 211 -3.71 -13.01 -4.05
N SER A 212 -4.06 -14.16 -4.65
CA SER A 212 -3.12 -15.28 -4.81
C SER A 212 -2.00 -15.01 -5.81
N ALA A 213 -2.21 -14.08 -6.75
CA ALA A 213 -1.22 -13.63 -7.72
C ALA A 213 -0.59 -12.29 -7.27
N LEU A 214 -0.24 -12.21 -5.99
CA LEU A 214 0.39 -11.03 -5.42
C LEU A 214 1.84 -10.93 -5.88
N GLU A 215 2.22 -9.74 -6.33
CA GLU A 215 3.60 -9.35 -6.57
C GLU A 215 4.01 -8.35 -5.50
N VAL A 216 5.18 -8.57 -4.90
CA VAL A 216 5.73 -7.68 -3.89
C VAL A 216 7.15 -7.31 -4.26
N ASP A 217 7.40 -6.01 -4.38
CA ASP A 217 8.72 -5.47 -4.65
C ASP A 217 9.20 -4.67 -3.45
N TYR A 218 10.42 -4.92 -3.00
CA TYR A 218 11.09 -4.14 -1.97
C TYR A 218 12.22 -3.32 -2.61
N TYR A 219 12.31 -2.05 -2.24
CA TYR A 219 13.35 -1.14 -2.72
C TYR A 219 14.00 -0.47 -1.52
N CYS A 220 15.31 -0.67 -1.38
CA CYS A 220 16.17 0.08 -0.46
C CYS A 220 17.07 0.98 -1.29
N THR A 221 17.14 2.28 -0.96
CA THR A 221 18.01 3.26 -1.64
C THR A 221 19.17 3.67 -0.76
#